data_AF-A0A0K8UU72-F1
#
_entry.id   AF-A0A0K8UU72-F1
#
_cell.length_a   1.000
_cell.length_b   1.000
_cell.length_c   1.000
_cell.angle_alpha   90.00
_cell.angle_beta   90.00
_cell.angle_gamma   90.00
#
_symmetry.space_group_name_H-M   'P 1'
#
loop_
_entity.id
_entity.type
_entity.pdbx_description
1 polymer ?
#
loop_
_entity_poly.entity_id
_entity_poly.type
_entity_poly.pdbx_seq_one_letter_code
_entity_poly.pdbx_strand_id
1 'polypeptide(L)'
;MMSLISSKEHKSKNIEKIDLRSVMEVLSQYLTHNSVHTKIAVLKWIHHLFTHFPNEMSPHASSLGANLLGILSDNSDEVVLQCLSVLAKILNSTHNDNSRDFNKAHYRKFLLSLLNLFSEEKKFLDNRASLIIRQLCVLLNAEYIYRTFSEIIDEEVIKFASTMVRLLNMILLTSPELFELRNSLRDITNEHSANLFKCLYKSWAHCPVSTLSLCLLTQSYQHVSQLVVLFGDVEITLDILNELDKLVQLIESPIFAPLRLTLVSKSNNCADAQHLAHALFGILMLLPQTDAFHLLKNRLQCVPKYWGQTPINESKSLQHQSNIDFEILLEHFKKVQKAQRTLRIQQRRNIILPEDT
;
A
#
# COMPACT_ATOMS: atom_id res chain seq x y z
N MET A 1 -31.65 18.44 9.25
CA MET A 1 -31.19 18.34 7.86
C MET A 1 -31.49 19.69 7.20
N MET A 2 -30.62 20.70 7.36
CA MET A 2 -30.79 21.99 6.68
C MET A 2 -30.18 21.87 5.30
N SER A 3 -31.02 21.79 4.27
CA SER A 3 -30.58 21.87 2.89
C SER A 3 -30.33 23.35 2.57
N LEU A 4 -29.06 23.73 2.41
CA LEU A 4 -28.69 24.98 1.74
C LEU A 4 -29.02 24.84 0.25
N ILE A 5 -30.31 24.85 -0.08
CA ILE A 5 -30.80 24.97 -1.44
C ILE A 5 -30.68 26.44 -1.80
N SER A 6 -29.51 26.83 -2.28
CA SER A 6 -29.41 28.02 -3.11
C SER A 6 -29.43 27.56 -4.55
N SER A 7 -30.53 27.83 -5.26
CA SER A 7 -30.56 27.92 -6.72
C SER A 7 -29.34 28.74 -7.18
N LYS A 8 -28.73 28.34 -8.31
CA LYS A 8 -27.44 28.89 -8.80
C LYS A 8 -27.40 30.43 -8.83
N GLU A 9 -28.55 31.08 -9.00
CA GLU A 9 -28.72 32.54 -9.05
C GLU A 9 -28.63 33.26 -7.69
N HIS A 10 -28.92 32.59 -6.57
CA HIS A 10 -28.82 33.18 -5.23
C HIS A 10 -27.47 32.90 -4.54
N LYS A 11 -26.64 32.06 -5.16
CA LYS A 11 -25.40 31.57 -4.55
C LYS A 11 -24.41 32.72 -4.31
N SER A 12 -24.16 33.53 -5.33
CA SER A 12 -23.27 34.71 -5.25
C SER A 12 -23.76 35.76 -4.25
N LYS A 13 -25.06 36.08 -4.25
CA LYS A 13 -25.65 37.08 -3.34
C LYS A 13 -25.68 36.65 -1.86
N ASN A 14 -25.74 35.34 -1.59
CA ASN A 14 -25.72 34.81 -0.22
C ASN A 14 -24.29 34.64 0.31
N ILE A 15 -23.31 34.37 -0.57
CA ILE A 15 -21.88 34.28 -0.19
C ILE A 15 -21.36 35.62 0.33
N GLU A 16 -21.73 36.74 -0.30
CA GLU A 16 -21.35 38.09 0.15
C GLU A 16 -21.84 38.42 1.57
N LYS A 17 -22.83 37.67 2.09
CA LYS A 17 -23.38 37.85 3.44
C LYS A 17 -22.82 36.89 4.48
N ILE A 18 -22.09 35.85 4.07
CA ILE A 18 -21.55 34.84 4.99
C ILE A 18 -20.08 35.16 5.22
N ASP A 19 -19.75 35.55 6.45
CA ASP A 19 -18.36 35.65 6.88
C ASP A 19 -17.77 34.24 7.08
N LEU A 20 -17.29 33.66 5.98
CA LEU A 20 -16.69 32.32 5.95
C LEU A 20 -15.47 32.21 6.88
N ARG A 21 -14.76 33.30 7.12
CA ARG A 21 -13.61 33.30 8.04
C ARG A 21 -14.06 33.06 9.48
N SER A 22 -15.04 33.83 9.96
CA SER A 22 -15.62 33.62 11.30
C SER A 22 -16.22 32.23 11.45
N VAL A 23 -16.92 31.72 10.43
CA VAL A 23 -17.47 30.35 10.44
C VAL A 23 -16.35 29.32 10.55
N MET A 24 -15.26 29.48 9.79
CA MET A 24 -14.12 28.56 9.82
C MET A 24 -13.36 28.60 11.15
N GLU A 25 -13.25 29.77 11.79
CA GLU A 25 -12.66 29.90 13.13
C GLU A 25 -13.47 29.12 14.16
N VAL A 26 -14.80 29.29 14.16
CA VAL A 26 -15.71 28.55 15.06
C VAL A 26 -15.65 27.05 14.80
N LEU A 27 -15.73 26.62 13.53
CA LEU A 27 -15.65 25.21 13.18
C LEU A 27 -14.30 24.61 13.63
N SER A 28 -13.20 25.33 13.43
CA SER A 28 -11.86 24.89 13.85
C SER A 28 -11.75 24.70 15.36
N GLN A 29 -12.37 25.56 16.16
CA GLN A 29 -12.42 25.40 17.62
C GLN A 29 -13.21 24.15 18.05
N TYR A 30 -14.33 23.86 17.38
CA TYR A 30 -15.15 22.69 17.72
C TYR A 30 -14.59 21.36 17.22
N LEU A 31 -13.56 21.35 16.36
CA LEU A 31 -12.84 20.14 15.96
C LEU A 31 -12.13 19.45 17.15
N THR A 32 -11.71 20.21 18.16
CA THR A 32 -11.04 19.68 19.35
C THR A 32 -12.00 19.40 20.52
N HIS A 33 -13.31 19.51 20.29
CA HIS A 33 -14.32 19.35 21.36
C HIS A 33 -14.46 17.89 21.83
N ASN A 34 -14.70 17.65 23.12
CA ASN A 34 -14.72 16.27 23.68
C ASN A 34 -15.79 15.35 23.08
N SER A 35 -16.91 15.90 22.59
CA SER A 35 -18.00 15.12 22.01
C SER A 35 -17.73 14.69 20.57
N VAL A 36 -17.74 13.38 20.35
CA VAL A 36 -17.66 12.72 19.03
C VAL A 36 -18.70 13.29 18.05
N HIS A 37 -19.95 13.44 18.49
CA HIS A 37 -21.04 13.96 17.66
C HIS A 37 -20.79 15.40 17.20
N THR A 38 -20.19 16.22 18.07
CA THR A 38 -19.83 17.61 17.74
C THR A 38 -18.73 17.62 16.68
N LYS A 39 -17.67 16.82 16.86
CA LYS A 39 -16.60 16.70 15.85
C LYS A 39 -17.14 16.25 14.50
N ILE A 40 -18.01 15.23 14.48
CA ILE A 40 -18.64 14.73 13.25
C ILE A 40 -19.49 15.81 12.59
N ALA A 41 -20.32 16.54 13.36
CA ALA A 41 -21.15 17.60 12.81
C ALA A 41 -20.29 18.71 12.18
N VAL A 42 -19.20 19.11 12.84
CA VAL A 42 -18.24 20.08 12.33
C VAL A 42 -17.60 19.60 11.03
N LEU A 43 -17.12 18.35 10.99
CA LEU A 43 -16.53 17.75 9.78
C LEU A 43 -17.53 17.70 8.62
N LYS A 44 -18.80 17.36 8.90
CA LYS A 44 -19.87 17.40 7.90
C LYS A 44 -20.14 18.81 7.38
N TRP A 45 -20.11 19.82 8.25
CA TRP A 45 -20.23 21.23 7.84
C TRP A 45 -19.07 21.66 6.95
N ILE A 46 -17.84 21.34 7.33
CA ILE A 46 -16.64 21.62 6.53
C ILE A 46 -16.77 20.93 5.16
N HIS A 47 -17.13 19.64 5.12
CA HIS A 47 -17.32 18.91 3.88
C HIS A 47 -18.36 19.58 2.97
N HIS A 48 -19.48 20.03 3.56
CA HIS A 48 -20.53 20.73 2.84
C HIS A 48 -20.03 22.07 2.27
N LEU A 49 -19.27 22.84 3.03
CA LEU A 49 -18.67 24.10 2.59
C LEU A 49 -17.71 23.89 1.41
N PHE A 50 -16.79 22.92 1.47
CA PHE A 50 -15.91 22.60 0.34
C PHE A 50 -16.65 22.04 -0.88
N THR A 51 -17.84 21.46 -0.69
CA THR A 51 -18.65 20.95 -1.80
C THR A 51 -19.41 22.06 -2.51
N HIS A 52 -19.96 23.01 -1.75
CA HIS A 52 -20.77 24.08 -2.31
C HIS A 52 -19.99 25.35 -2.61
N PHE A 53 -18.86 25.63 -1.96
CA PHE A 53 -18.10 26.89 -2.06
C PHE A 53 -16.57 26.63 -2.22
N PRO A 54 -16.13 25.92 -3.28
CA PRO A 54 -14.73 25.50 -3.40
C PRO A 54 -13.75 26.67 -3.57
N ASN A 55 -14.14 27.71 -4.31
CA ASN A 55 -13.28 28.86 -4.61
C ASN A 55 -13.04 29.71 -3.36
N GLU A 56 -14.07 29.91 -2.55
CA GLU A 56 -14.01 30.69 -1.32
C GLU A 56 -13.31 29.93 -0.19
N MET A 57 -13.36 28.59 -0.21
CA MET A 57 -12.75 27.73 0.81
C MET A 57 -11.28 27.39 0.53
N SER A 58 -10.82 27.53 -0.73
CA SER A 58 -9.42 27.41 -1.14
C SER A 58 -8.40 28.09 -0.21
N PRO A 59 -8.53 29.38 0.16
CA PRO A 59 -7.57 30.05 1.05
C PRO A 59 -7.51 29.43 2.45
N HIS A 60 -8.59 28.81 2.91
CA HIS A 60 -8.67 28.17 4.23
C HIS A 60 -8.16 26.72 4.23
N ALA A 61 -7.98 26.10 3.04
CA ALA A 61 -7.60 24.70 2.89
C ALA A 61 -6.27 24.34 3.58
N SER A 62 -5.26 25.20 3.46
CA SER A 62 -3.92 24.93 4.03
C SER A 62 -3.92 24.94 5.56
N SER A 63 -4.59 25.93 6.16
CA SER A 63 -4.72 26.02 7.63
C SER A 63 -5.52 24.86 8.19
N LEU A 64 -6.57 24.45 7.48
CA LEU A 64 -7.44 23.38 7.92
C LEU A 64 -6.78 22.01 7.76
N GLY A 65 -5.99 21.79 6.71
CA GLY A 65 -5.28 20.54 6.47
C GLY A 65 -4.38 20.14 7.64
N ALA A 66 -3.67 21.09 8.25
CA ALA A 66 -2.83 20.83 9.42
C ALA A 66 -3.67 20.40 10.64
N ASN A 67 -4.79 21.07 10.90
CA ASN A 67 -5.71 20.72 11.99
C ASN A 67 -6.34 19.34 11.78
N LEU A 68 -6.77 19.04 10.54
CA LEU A 68 -7.38 17.77 10.18
C LEU A 68 -6.41 16.59 10.29
N LEU A 69 -5.12 16.79 9.98
CA LEU A 69 -4.09 15.75 10.18
C LEU A 69 -4.01 15.32 11.65
N GLY A 70 -4.09 16.27 12.59
CA GLY A 70 -4.12 15.95 14.03
C GLY A 70 -5.35 15.15 14.47
N ILE A 71 -6.48 15.31 13.77
CA ILE A 71 -7.73 14.57 14.05
C ILE A 71 -7.64 13.11 13.60
N LEU A 72 -6.71 12.77 12.70
CA LEU A 72 -6.53 11.37 12.31
C LEU A 72 -6.15 10.48 13.48
N SER A 73 -5.53 11.04 14.53
CA SER A 73 -5.20 10.37 15.79
C SER A 73 -6.36 10.27 16.80
N ASP A 74 -7.59 10.64 16.42
CA ASP A 74 -8.77 10.55 17.29
C ASP A 74 -9.11 9.09 17.67
N ASN A 75 -9.72 8.91 18.85
CA ASN A 75 -10.13 7.60 19.35
C ASN A 75 -11.34 7.02 18.59
N SER A 76 -12.16 7.83 17.94
CA SER A 76 -13.35 7.37 17.22
C SER A 76 -13.07 7.12 15.75
N ASP A 77 -13.29 5.89 15.27
CA ASP A 77 -13.21 5.56 13.85
C ASP A 77 -14.15 6.43 13.00
N GLU A 78 -15.35 6.75 13.50
CA GLU A 78 -16.32 7.57 12.77
C GLU A 78 -15.80 9.00 12.53
N VAL A 79 -15.11 9.59 13.51
CA VAL A 79 -14.47 10.90 13.37
C VAL A 79 -13.36 10.84 12.32
N VAL A 80 -12.51 9.82 12.39
CA VAL A 80 -11.39 9.64 11.44
C VAL A 80 -11.91 9.45 10.02
N LEU A 81 -12.92 8.60 9.80
CA LEU A 81 -13.51 8.36 8.49
C LEU A 81 -14.12 9.64 7.89
N GLN A 82 -14.82 10.44 8.71
CA GLN A 82 -15.35 11.74 8.26
C GLN A 82 -14.24 12.76 7.99
N CYS A 83 -13.18 12.76 8.79
CA CYS A 83 -12.01 13.61 8.58
C CYS A 83 -11.33 13.28 7.23
N LEU A 84 -11.18 11.99 6.92
CA LEU A 84 -10.63 11.54 5.63
C LEU A 84 -11.52 11.96 4.44
N SER A 85 -12.84 11.91 4.60
CA SER A 85 -13.78 12.42 3.59
C SER A 85 -13.60 13.92 3.32
N VAL A 86 -13.39 14.71 4.37
CA VAL A 86 -13.07 16.14 4.25
C VAL A 86 -11.72 16.34 3.57
N LEU A 87 -10.66 15.67 4.02
CA LEU A 87 -9.31 15.77 3.45
C LEU A 87 -9.30 15.39 1.97
N ALA A 88 -9.96 14.29 1.59
CA ALA A 88 -10.10 13.87 0.21
C ALA A 88 -10.82 14.93 -0.63
N LYS A 89 -11.86 15.57 -0.08
CA LYS A 89 -12.56 16.66 -0.77
C LYS A 89 -11.68 17.91 -0.94
N ILE A 90 -10.86 18.26 0.04
CA ILE A 90 -9.89 19.36 -0.04
C ILE A 90 -8.86 19.09 -1.14
N LEU A 91 -8.32 17.87 -1.17
CA LEU A 91 -7.37 17.43 -2.21
C LEU A 91 -7.98 17.48 -3.62
N ASN A 92 -9.27 17.12 -3.74
CA ASN A 92 -9.98 17.14 -5.02
C ASN A 92 -10.49 18.54 -5.45
N SER A 93 -10.67 19.48 -4.53
CA SER A 93 -11.18 20.83 -4.83
C SER A 93 -10.11 21.84 -5.21
N THR A 94 -8.84 21.55 -4.89
CA THR A 94 -7.68 22.36 -5.29
C THR A 94 -7.20 22.07 -6.72
N HIS A 95 -8.03 21.38 -7.52
CA HIS A 95 -7.82 21.18 -8.95
C HIS A 95 -8.21 22.44 -9.73
N ASN A 96 -7.26 23.02 -10.46
CA ASN A 96 -7.57 23.90 -11.58
C ASN A 96 -7.77 23.03 -12.83
N ASP A 97 -8.93 23.15 -13.48
CA ASP A 97 -9.47 22.32 -14.58
C ASP A 97 -8.61 22.19 -15.87
N ASN A 98 -7.40 22.76 -15.94
CA ASN A 98 -6.63 22.84 -17.18
C ASN A 98 -5.50 21.81 -17.32
N SER A 99 -5.37 20.88 -16.38
CA SER A 99 -4.34 19.85 -16.39
C SER A 99 -4.98 18.49 -16.07
N ARG A 100 -4.99 17.58 -17.05
CA ARG A 100 -5.34 16.16 -16.84
C ARG A 100 -4.34 15.43 -15.93
N ASP A 101 -3.24 16.08 -15.57
CA ASP A 101 -2.36 15.59 -14.52
C ASP A 101 -2.96 15.92 -13.16
N PHE A 102 -3.21 14.87 -12.38
CA PHE A 102 -3.43 14.94 -10.94
C PHE A 102 -2.47 15.97 -10.32
N ASN A 103 -2.91 16.75 -9.33
CA ASN A 103 -2.06 17.76 -8.70
C ASN A 103 -1.02 17.06 -7.79
N LYS A 104 -0.03 16.41 -8.42
CA LYS A 104 0.81 15.37 -7.82
C LYS A 104 1.51 15.87 -6.57
N ALA A 105 1.92 17.14 -6.58
CA ALA A 105 2.61 17.80 -5.48
C ALA A 105 1.78 17.87 -4.19
N HIS A 106 0.48 18.20 -4.29
CA HIS A 106 -0.38 18.33 -3.10
C HIS A 106 -0.70 16.97 -2.47
N TYR A 107 -1.02 15.99 -3.30
CA TYR A 107 -1.21 14.61 -2.84
C TYR A 107 0.08 14.06 -2.23
N ARG A 108 1.22 14.25 -2.89
CA ARG A 108 2.51 13.81 -2.37
C ARG A 108 2.82 14.47 -1.03
N LYS A 109 2.61 15.78 -0.88
CA LYS A 109 2.80 16.49 0.40
C LYS A 109 1.89 15.95 1.50
N PHE A 110 0.64 15.64 1.18
CA PHE A 110 -0.29 15.01 2.13
C PHE A 110 0.19 13.61 2.55
N LEU A 111 0.54 12.75 1.59
CA LEU A 111 1.00 11.39 1.88
C LEU A 111 2.35 11.37 2.62
N LEU A 112 3.24 12.32 2.34
CA LEU A 112 4.46 12.56 3.11
C LEU A 112 4.14 12.94 4.56
N SER A 113 3.19 13.88 4.77
CA SER A 113 2.78 14.28 6.11
C SER A 113 2.15 13.11 6.88
N LEU A 114 1.39 12.26 6.18
CA LEU A 114 0.81 11.05 6.75
C LEU A 114 1.87 10.00 7.12
N LEU A 115 2.90 9.80 6.27
CA LEU A 115 4.02 8.92 6.59
C LEU A 115 4.83 9.42 7.79
N ASN A 116 5.02 10.74 7.91
CA ASN A 116 5.67 11.32 9.09
C ASN A 116 4.85 11.03 10.35
N LEU A 117 3.53 11.20 10.31
CA LEU A 117 2.64 10.84 11.42
C LEU A 117 2.72 9.35 11.78
N PHE A 118 2.78 8.46 10.79
CA PHE A 118 3.01 7.03 11.01
C PHE A 118 4.38 6.71 11.62
N SER A 119 5.38 7.54 11.35
CA SER A 119 6.75 7.37 11.86
C SER A 119 6.88 7.78 13.33
N GLU A 120 6.11 8.78 13.76
CA GLU A 120 6.20 9.37 15.10
C GLU A 120 5.58 8.46 16.16
N GLU A 121 4.45 7.82 15.86
CA GLU A 121 3.71 7.01 16.83
C GLU A 121 3.45 5.57 16.35
N LYS A 122 4.20 4.60 16.91
CA LYS A 122 4.04 3.18 16.57
C LYS A 122 2.63 2.63 16.83
N LYS A 123 1.99 3.05 17.94
CA LYS A 123 0.61 2.62 18.26
C LYS A 123 -0.40 3.09 17.21
N PHE A 124 -0.18 4.27 16.65
CA PHE A 124 -1.01 4.81 15.59
C PHE A 124 -0.85 4.01 14.30
N LEU A 125 0.39 3.66 13.93
CA LEU A 125 0.68 2.79 12.80
C LEU A 125 -0.01 1.42 12.94
N ASP A 126 0.09 0.78 14.10
CA ASP A 126 -0.44 -0.57 14.31
C ASP A 126 -1.97 -0.60 14.33
N ASN A 127 -2.63 0.41 14.91
CA ASN A 127 -4.08 0.40 15.14
C ASN A 127 -4.89 1.16 14.07
N ARG A 128 -4.35 2.22 13.47
CA ARG A 128 -5.13 3.17 12.64
C ARG A 128 -4.72 3.19 11.18
N ALA A 129 -3.43 2.99 10.88
CA ALA A 129 -2.93 3.17 9.51
C ALA A 129 -3.66 2.29 8.49
N SER A 130 -4.03 1.05 8.87
CA SER A 130 -4.82 0.16 8.02
C SER A 130 -6.15 0.77 7.59
N LEU A 131 -6.93 1.29 8.55
CA LEU A 131 -8.21 1.96 8.28
C LEU A 131 -8.02 3.19 7.40
N ILE A 132 -7.02 4.03 7.73
CA ILE A 132 -6.75 5.26 6.99
C ILE A 132 -6.40 4.98 5.53
N ILE A 133 -5.46 4.06 5.29
CA ILE A 133 -5.02 3.72 3.94
C ILE A 133 -6.16 3.11 3.13
N ARG A 134 -6.94 2.19 3.72
CA ARG A 134 -8.11 1.60 3.06
C ARG A 134 -9.13 2.65 2.67
N GLN A 135 -9.48 3.55 3.60
CA GLN A 135 -10.45 4.61 3.34
C GLN A 135 -9.93 5.61 2.30
N LEU A 136 -8.64 5.95 2.31
CA LEU A 136 -8.03 6.77 1.26
C LEU A 136 -8.15 6.12 -0.12
N CYS A 137 -7.95 4.80 -0.22
CA CYS A 137 -8.11 4.06 -1.47
C CYS A 137 -9.56 4.02 -1.99
N VAL A 138 -10.55 4.24 -1.12
CA VAL A 138 -11.97 4.39 -1.51
C VAL A 138 -12.27 5.80 -1.97
N LEU A 139 -11.76 6.79 -1.25
CA LEU A 139 -12.08 8.20 -1.49
C LEU A 139 -11.28 8.82 -2.64
N LEU A 140 -10.10 8.26 -2.93
CA LEU A 140 -9.14 8.73 -3.90
C LEU A 140 -8.73 7.57 -4.83
N ASN A 141 -7.91 7.85 -5.84
CA ASN A 141 -7.41 6.80 -6.73
C ASN A 141 -6.37 5.92 -6.00
N ALA A 142 -6.70 4.64 -5.80
CA ALA A 142 -5.85 3.67 -5.13
C ALA A 142 -4.50 3.44 -5.84
N GLU A 143 -4.49 3.38 -7.17
CA GLU A 143 -3.26 3.22 -7.95
C GLU A 143 -2.30 4.38 -7.69
N TYR A 144 -2.84 5.59 -7.70
CA TYR A 144 -2.08 6.81 -7.45
C TYR A 144 -1.51 6.85 -6.03
N ILE A 145 -2.30 6.44 -5.02
CA ILE A 145 -1.85 6.35 -3.63
C ILE A 145 -0.67 5.39 -3.50
N TYR A 146 -0.82 4.17 -4.05
CA TYR A 146 0.22 3.15 -3.99
C TYR A 146 1.50 3.58 -4.72
N ARG A 147 1.36 4.16 -5.91
CA ARG A 147 2.48 4.72 -6.67
C ARG A 147 3.21 5.81 -5.90
N THR A 148 2.47 6.73 -5.29
CA THR A 148 3.06 7.85 -4.54
C THR A 148 3.74 7.37 -3.25
N PHE A 149 3.14 6.43 -2.52
CA PHE A 149 3.81 5.81 -1.37
C PHE A 149 5.11 5.11 -1.78
N SER A 150 5.10 4.39 -2.90
CA SER A 150 6.31 3.75 -3.43
C SER A 150 7.42 4.74 -3.78
N GLU A 151 7.08 5.82 -4.49
CA GLU A 151 8.05 6.88 -4.82
C GLU A 151 8.65 7.51 -3.57
N ILE A 152 7.81 7.83 -2.56
CA ILE A 152 8.29 8.40 -1.30
C ILE A 152 9.21 7.43 -0.54
N ILE A 153 8.83 6.15 -0.46
CA ILE A 153 9.59 5.13 0.27
C ILE A 153 10.93 4.82 -0.42
N ASP A 154 10.99 4.86 -1.75
CA ASP A 154 12.23 4.62 -2.51
C ASP A 154 13.18 5.84 -2.46
N GLU A 155 12.65 7.06 -2.45
CA GLU A 155 13.43 8.30 -2.41
C GLU A 155 13.95 8.65 -1.01
N GLU A 156 13.12 8.45 0.03
CA GLU A 156 13.46 8.81 1.40
C GLU A 156 13.94 7.59 2.18
N VAL A 157 15.05 7.72 2.93
CA VAL A 157 15.54 6.65 3.81
C VAL A 157 14.64 6.59 5.06
N ILE A 158 13.49 5.96 4.90
CA ILE A 158 12.50 5.82 5.96
C ILE A 158 12.90 4.66 6.87
N LYS A 159 13.18 4.95 8.15
CA LYS A 159 13.59 3.94 9.16
C LYS A 159 12.58 2.81 9.32
N PHE A 160 11.29 3.06 9.05
CA PHE A 160 10.19 2.09 9.15
C PHE A 160 9.69 1.57 7.79
N ALA A 161 10.44 1.78 6.69
CA ALA A 161 10.04 1.41 5.34
C ALA A 161 9.54 -0.05 5.22
N SER A 162 10.24 -1.01 5.85
CA SER A 162 9.84 -2.42 5.85
C SER A 162 8.46 -2.65 6.49
N THR A 163 8.16 -1.94 7.58
CA THR A 163 6.87 -2.04 8.27
C THR A 163 5.75 -1.43 7.43
N MET A 164 6.03 -0.29 6.78
CA MET A 164 5.07 0.36 5.89
C MET A 164 4.75 -0.50 4.66
N VAL A 165 5.79 -1.05 4.01
CA VAL A 165 5.63 -1.97 2.87
C VAL A 165 4.83 -3.20 3.27
N ARG A 166 5.11 -3.78 4.44
CA ARG A 166 4.36 -4.93 4.97
C ARG A 166 2.88 -4.59 5.15
N LEU A 167 2.57 -3.42 5.70
CA LEU A 167 1.20 -2.94 5.89
C LEU A 167 0.50 -2.76 4.54
N LEU A 168 1.12 -2.03 3.60
CA LEU A 168 0.60 -1.82 2.25
C LEU A 168 0.35 -3.14 1.52
N ASN A 169 1.28 -4.08 1.61
CA ASN A 169 1.14 -5.40 1.00
C ASN A 169 -0.02 -6.20 1.60
N MET A 170 -0.17 -6.18 2.93
CA MET A 170 -1.29 -6.86 3.58
C MET A 170 -2.64 -6.24 3.16
N ILE A 171 -2.72 -4.90 3.09
CA ILE A 171 -3.93 -4.21 2.63
C ILE A 171 -4.22 -4.58 1.17
N LEU A 172 -3.23 -4.51 0.28
CA LEU A 172 -3.34 -4.90 -1.13
C LEU A 172 -3.93 -6.30 -1.31
N LEU A 173 -3.46 -7.26 -0.50
CA LEU A 173 -3.84 -8.66 -0.60
C LEU A 173 -5.10 -9.04 0.17
N THR A 174 -5.71 -8.17 0.97
CA THR A 174 -6.88 -8.55 1.79
C THR A 174 -8.08 -7.64 1.60
N SER A 175 -7.85 -6.39 1.19
CA SER A 175 -8.88 -5.36 1.14
C SER A 175 -9.71 -5.48 -0.15
N PRO A 176 -11.06 -5.52 -0.06
CA PRO A 176 -11.93 -5.59 -1.25
C PRO A 176 -11.83 -4.34 -2.12
N GLU A 177 -11.53 -3.18 -1.53
CA GLU A 177 -11.45 -1.88 -2.19
C GLU A 177 -10.33 -1.82 -3.24
N LEU A 178 -9.35 -2.74 -3.16
CA LEU A 178 -8.20 -2.81 -4.06
C LEU A 178 -8.35 -3.86 -5.17
N PHE A 179 -9.57 -4.34 -5.40
CA PHE A 179 -9.84 -5.35 -6.43
C PHE A 179 -9.41 -4.89 -7.84
N GLU A 180 -9.73 -3.66 -8.23
CA GLU A 180 -9.35 -3.11 -9.53
C GLU A 180 -7.84 -2.94 -9.68
N LEU A 181 -7.16 -2.47 -8.62
CA LEU A 181 -5.71 -2.35 -8.58
C LEU A 181 -5.02 -3.71 -8.75
N ARG A 182 -5.54 -4.74 -8.06
CA ARG A 182 -5.03 -6.12 -8.17
C ARG A 182 -5.18 -6.67 -9.58
N ASN A 183 -6.31 -6.43 -10.23
CA ASN A 183 -6.53 -6.87 -11.61
C ASN A 183 -5.59 -6.16 -12.59
N SER A 184 -5.39 -4.85 -12.40
CA SER A 184 -4.46 -4.05 -13.21
C SER A 184 -3.02 -4.56 -13.06
N LEU A 185 -2.57 -4.82 -11.83
CA LEU A 185 -1.24 -5.38 -11.54
C LEU A 185 -1.03 -6.77 -12.14
N ARG A 186 -2.09 -7.58 -12.24
CA ARG A 186 -2.00 -8.92 -12.80
C ARG A 186 -1.76 -8.94 -14.31
N ASP A 187 -2.15 -7.88 -15.01
CA ASP A 187 -1.91 -7.70 -16.43
C ASP A 187 -0.62 -6.91 -16.70
N ILE A 188 0.53 -7.55 -16.45
CA ILE A 188 1.85 -6.94 -16.71
C ILE A 188 2.15 -6.80 -18.23
N THR A 189 1.29 -7.29 -19.12
CA THR A 189 1.50 -7.10 -20.56
C THR A 189 1.25 -5.66 -20.99
N ASN A 190 0.45 -4.92 -20.20
CA ASN A 190 0.24 -3.50 -20.38
C ASN A 190 1.43 -2.68 -19.83
N GLU A 191 1.94 -1.75 -20.63
CA GLU A 191 3.03 -0.85 -20.25
C GLU A 191 2.72 -0.05 -18.97
N HIS A 192 1.48 0.39 -18.80
CA HIS A 192 1.06 1.15 -17.61
C HIS A 192 1.16 0.30 -16.34
N SER A 193 0.60 -0.92 -16.38
CA SER A 193 0.67 -1.89 -15.29
C SER A 193 2.10 -2.36 -15.02
N ALA A 194 2.92 -2.52 -16.07
CA ALA A 194 4.33 -2.85 -15.95
C ALA A 194 5.12 -1.74 -15.23
N ASN A 195 4.85 -0.48 -15.55
CA ASN A 195 5.45 0.67 -14.88
C ASN A 195 5.01 0.78 -13.42
N LEU A 196 3.74 0.52 -13.13
CA LEU A 196 3.23 0.44 -11.77
C LEU A 196 3.93 -0.67 -10.97
N PHE A 197 4.04 -1.88 -11.54
CA PHE A 197 4.76 -2.99 -10.93
C PHE A 197 6.22 -2.63 -10.64
N LYS A 198 6.94 -2.03 -11.59
CA LYS A 198 8.32 -1.57 -11.40
C LYS A 198 8.43 -0.56 -10.25
N CYS A 199 7.48 0.38 -10.16
CA CYS A 199 7.44 1.36 -9.08
C CYS A 199 7.22 0.70 -7.71
N LEU A 200 6.22 -0.18 -7.61
CA LEU A 200 5.96 -0.94 -6.38
C LEU A 200 7.13 -1.82 -5.99
N TYR A 201 7.72 -2.54 -6.94
CA TYR A 201 8.80 -3.48 -6.67
C TYR A 201 10.00 -2.79 -5.99
N LYS A 202 10.37 -1.58 -6.43
CA LYS A 202 11.52 -0.85 -5.88
C LYS A 202 11.39 -0.59 -4.40
N SER A 203 10.22 -0.14 -3.93
CA SER A 203 9.97 0.05 -2.51
C SER A 203 9.63 -1.26 -1.80
N TRP A 204 8.99 -2.22 -2.47
CA TRP A 204 8.66 -3.52 -1.89
C TRP A 204 9.90 -4.33 -1.53
N ALA A 205 11.02 -4.09 -2.22
CA ALA A 205 12.32 -4.69 -1.94
C ALA A 205 12.82 -4.44 -0.49
N HIS A 206 12.26 -3.46 0.24
CA HIS A 206 12.51 -3.30 1.67
C HIS A 206 11.90 -4.40 2.55
N CYS A 207 10.95 -5.18 2.03
CA CYS A 207 10.46 -6.38 2.70
C CYS A 207 10.51 -7.57 1.73
N PRO A 208 11.34 -8.59 2.01
CA PRO A 208 11.55 -9.68 1.07
C PRO A 208 10.28 -10.50 0.83
N VAL A 209 9.51 -10.80 1.89
CA VAL A 209 8.26 -11.57 1.78
C VAL A 209 7.18 -10.79 1.01
N SER A 210 7.11 -9.47 1.21
CA SER A 210 6.19 -8.61 0.47
C SER A 210 6.56 -8.55 -1.03
N THR A 211 7.86 -8.54 -1.35
CA THR A 211 8.33 -8.62 -2.74
C THR A 211 7.91 -9.94 -3.38
N LEU A 212 8.08 -11.07 -2.67
CA LEU A 212 7.60 -12.38 -3.14
C LEU A 212 6.10 -12.37 -3.40
N SER A 213 5.31 -11.85 -2.46
CA SER A 213 3.85 -11.85 -2.61
C SER A 213 3.37 -10.96 -3.76
N LEU A 214 4.04 -9.82 -4.00
CA LEU A 214 3.78 -8.98 -5.17
C LEU A 214 4.07 -9.75 -6.47
N CYS A 215 5.22 -10.42 -6.56
CA CYS A 215 5.59 -11.19 -7.75
C CYS A 215 4.67 -12.42 -7.98
N LEU A 216 4.19 -13.04 -6.89
CA LEU A 216 3.19 -14.11 -6.96
C LEU A 216 1.83 -13.58 -7.46
N LEU A 217 1.42 -12.38 -7.05
CA LEU A 217 0.18 -11.74 -7.50
C LEU A 217 0.22 -11.44 -9.00
N THR A 218 1.37 -10.98 -9.49
CA THR A 218 1.57 -10.60 -10.89
C THR A 218 1.92 -11.79 -11.79
N GLN A 219 2.04 -13.01 -11.23
CA GLN A 219 2.36 -14.25 -11.93
C GLN A 219 3.78 -14.28 -12.54
N SER A 220 4.73 -13.56 -11.96
CA SER A 220 6.15 -13.55 -12.37
C SER A 220 6.93 -14.71 -11.73
N TYR A 221 6.49 -15.95 -11.99
CA TYR A 221 6.93 -17.13 -11.21
C TYR A 221 8.40 -17.48 -11.37
N GLN A 222 9.01 -17.23 -12.53
CA GLN A 222 10.45 -17.42 -12.74
C GLN A 222 11.25 -16.51 -11.82
N HIS A 223 10.85 -15.24 -11.72
CA HIS A 223 11.46 -14.28 -10.79
C HIS A 223 11.26 -14.69 -9.33
N VAL A 224 10.08 -15.19 -8.96
CA VAL A 224 9.82 -15.71 -7.60
C VAL A 224 10.77 -16.87 -7.27
N SER A 225 10.97 -17.81 -8.20
CA SER A 225 11.89 -18.94 -7.99
C SER A 225 13.33 -18.46 -7.72
N GLN A 226 13.81 -17.49 -8.50
CA GLN A 226 15.12 -16.88 -8.28
C GLN A 226 15.22 -16.14 -6.94
N LEU A 227 14.18 -15.38 -6.57
CA LEU A 227 14.12 -14.66 -5.29
C LEU A 227 14.17 -15.63 -4.10
N VAL A 228 13.42 -16.74 -4.13
CA VAL A 228 13.39 -17.71 -3.03
C VAL A 228 14.77 -18.33 -2.78
N VAL A 229 15.56 -18.59 -3.84
CA VAL A 229 16.94 -19.06 -3.67
C VAL A 229 17.80 -18.03 -2.94
N LEU A 230 17.61 -16.74 -3.23
CA LEU A 230 18.33 -15.65 -2.55
C LEU A 230 17.95 -15.49 -1.07
N PHE A 231 16.82 -16.03 -0.62
CA PHE A 231 16.45 -15.98 0.79
C PHE A 231 17.42 -16.80 1.66
N GLY A 232 18.14 -17.78 1.08
CA GLY A 232 19.21 -18.47 1.77
C GLY A 232 20.37 -17.55 2.20
N ASP A 233 20.60 -16.46 1.47
CA ASP A 233 21.62 -15.45 1.79
C ASP A 233 21.10 -14.32 2.71
N VAL A 234 19.77 -14.24 2.88
CA VAL A 234 19.10 -13.28 3.75
C VAL A 234 19.03 -13.85 5.16
N GLU A 235 19.31 -13.03 6.16
CA GLU A 235 19.16 -13.44 7.56
C GLU A 235 17.68 -13.68 7.88
N ILE A 236 17.32 -14.94 8.14
CA ILE A 236 15.96 -15.35 8.49
C ILE A 236 15.65 -14.89 9.91
N THR A 237 14.83 -13.84 10.04
CA THR A 237 14.33 -13.34 11.32
C THR A 237 12.95 -13.91 11.65
N LEU A 238 12.55 -13.88 12.93
CA LEU A 238 11.20 -14.27 13.35
C LEU A 238 10.10 -13.49 12.62
N ASP A 239 10.33 -12.21 12.33
CA ASP A 239 9.40 -11.38 11.56
C ASP A 239 9.19 -11.92 10.15
N ILE A 240 10.28 -12.32 9.47
CA ILE A 240 10.21 -12.90 8.12
C ILE A 240 9.45 -14.23 8.16
N LEU A 241 9.68 -15.08 9.16
CA LEU A 241 8.95 -16.35 9.32
C LEU A 241 7.46 -16.12 9.54
N ASN A 242 7.09 -15.18 10.42
CA ASN A 242 5.69 -14.81 10.66
C ASN A 242 5.02 -14.26 9.39
N GLU A 243 5.76 -13.50 8.56
CA GLU A 243 5.27 -13.01 7.28
C GLU A 243 5.11 -14.13 6.26
N LEU A 244 6.03 -15.10 6.20
CA LEU A 244 5.91 -16.27 5.33
C LEU A 244 4.70 -17.14 5.73
N ASP A 245 4.48 -17.36 7.02
CA ASP A 245 3.31 -18.08 7.52
C ASP A 245 2.01 -17.41 7.05
N LYS A 246 1.91 -16.08 7.19
CA LYS A 246 0.77 -15.30 6.69
C LYS A 246 0.62 -15.39 5.17
N LEU A 247 1.72 -15.31 4.43
CA LEU A 247 1.71 -15.47 2.97
C LEU A 247 1.16 -16.85 2.57
N VAL A 248 1.59 -17.92 3.23
CA VAL A 248 1.10 -19.28 2.97
C VAL A 248 -0.39 -19.40 3.24
N GLN A 249 -0.89 -18.82 4.33
CA GLN A 249 -2.34 -18.76 4.58
C GLN A 249 -3.06 -17.99 3.46
N LEU A 250 -2.49 -16.88 2.99
CA LEU A 250 -3.05 -16.10 1.88
C LEU A 250 -3.03 -16.86 0.55
N ILE A 251 -2.05 -17.72 0.27
CA ILE A 251 -2.03 -18.55 -0.94
C ILE A 251 -3.29 -19.42 -1.06
N GLU A 252 -3.88 -19.81 0.07
CA GLU A 252 -5.15 -20.54 0.08
C GLU A 252 -6.40 -19.66 -0.07
N SER A 253 -6.25 -18.33 0.04
CA SER A 253 -7.32 -17.37 -0.18
C SER A 253 -7.76 -17.30 -1.66
N PRO A 254 -8.98 -16.79 -1.94
CA PRO A 254 -9.48 -16.64 -3.31
C PRO A 254 -8.58 -15.78 -4.22
N ILE A 255 -7.79 -14.88 -3.65
CA ILE A 255 -6.95 -13.94 -4.40
C ILE A 255 -5.85 -14.66 -5.17
N PHE A 256 -5.35 -15.77 -4.62
CA PHE A 256 -4.38 -16.65 -5.26
C PHE A 256 -5.02 -17.92 -5.87
N ALA A 257 -6.34 -17.91 -6.11
CA ALA A 257 -6.97 -18.97 -6.92
C ALA A 257 -6.29 -19.17 -8.29
N PRO A 258 -5.90 -18.11 -9.03
CA PRO A 258 -5.20 -18.29 -10.29
C PRO A 258 -3.86 -19.02 -10.16
N LEU A 259 -3.07 -18.67 -9.14
CA LEU A 259 -1.81 -19.33 -8.81
C LEU A 259 -2.02 -20.84 -8.60
N ARG A 260 -3.05 -21.20 -7.82
CA ARG A 260 -3.40 -22.61 -7.57
C ARG A 260 -3.87 -23.34 -8.83
N LEU A 261 -4.54 -22.66 -9.74
CA LEU A 261 -4.91 -23.24 -11.04
C LEU A 261 -3.68 -23.42 -11.95
N THR A 262 -2.72 -22.48 -11.93
CA THR A 262 -1.43 -22.63 -12.63
C THR A 262 -0.67 -23.87 -12.15
N LEU A 263 -0.67 -24.13 -10.83
CA LEU A 263 -0.04 -25.32 -10.24
C LEU A 263 -0.61 -26.65 -10.73
N VAL A 264 -1.87 -26.71 -11.15
CA VAL A 264 -2.52 -27.96 -11.61
C VAL A 264 -2.40 -28.12 -13.12
N SER A 265 -2.02 -27.07 -13.84
CA SER A 265 -1.97 -27.10 -15.30
C SER A 265 -0.98 -28.18 -15.80
N LYS A 266 -1.53 -29.27 -16.34
CA LYS A 266 -0.81 -30.37 -17.00
C LYS A 266 -0.48 -30.07 -18.47
N SER A 267 -0.80 -28.87 -18.97
CA SER A 267 -0.35 -28.54 -20.32
C SER A 267 1.18 -28.53 -20.30
N ASN A 268 1.79 -29.47 -21.03
CA ASN A 268 3.23 -29.71 -21.17
C ASN A 268 4.03 -28.52 -21.75
N ASN A 269 3.55 -27.28 -21.54
CA ASN A 269 3.99 -26.01 -22.12
C ASN A 269 4.11 -24.88 -21.09
N CYS A 270 3.94 -25.15 -19.79
CA CYS A 270 3.88 -24.12 -18.76
C CYS A 270 5.13 -24.16 -17.88
N ALA A 271 6.24 -23.57 -18.35
CA ALA A 271 7.44 -23.34 -17.54
C ALA A 271 7.07 -22.70 -16.19
N ASP A 272 6.08 -21.81 -16.20
CA ASP A 272 5.50 -21.14 -15.04
C ASP A 272 5.08 -22.08 -13.91
N ALA A 273 4.48 -23.23 -14.21
CA ALA A 273 4.07 -24.21 -13.19
C ALA A 273 5.30 -24.88 -12.53
N GLN A 274 6.37 -25.13 -13.29
CA GLN A 274 7.62 -25.68 -12.76
C GLN A 274 8.34 -24.65 -11.88
N HIS A 275 8.46 -23.39 -12.33
CA HIS A 275 9.05 -22.31 -11.54
C HIS A 275 8.26 -22.03 -10.27
N LEU A 276 6.92 -22.02 -10.35
CA LEU A 276 6.06 -21.84 -9.19
C LEU A 276 6.18 -23.01 -8.20
N ALA A 277 6.20 -24.26 -8.68
CA ALA A 277 6.43 -25.41 -7.82
C ALA A 277 7.80 -25.31 -7.11
N HIS A 278 8.86 -24.97 -7.85
CA HIS A 278 10.18 -24.74 -7.28
C HIS A 278 10.13 -23.66 -6.17
N ALA A 279 9.53 -22.51 -6.47
CA ALA A 279 9.41 -21.42 -5.51
C ALA A 279 8.66 -21.83 -4.23
N LEU A 280 7.53 -22.53 -4.36
CA LEU A 280 6.72 -22.95 -3.21
C LEU A 280 7.41 -24.06 -2.40
N PHE A 281 8.10 -25.00 -3.03
CA PHE A 281 8.94 -25.95 -2.29
C PHE A 281 10.11 -25.25 -1.60
N GLY A 282 10.71 -24.23 -2.22
CA GLY A 282 11.73 -23.40 -1.56
C GLY A 282 11.19 -22.67 -0.34
N ILE A 283 10.00 -22.05 -0.43
CA ILE A 283 9.31 -21.45 0.71
C ILE A 283 9.03 -22.50 1.80
N LEU A 284 8.57 -23.69 1.43
CA LEU A 284 8.32 -24.78 2.37
C LEU A 284 9.59 -25.17 3.15
N MET A 285 10.77 -25.12 2.51
CA MET A 285 12.05 -25.43 3.16
C MET A 285 12.56 -24.31 4.08
N LEU A 286 12.06 -23.08 3.93
CA LEU A 286 12.39 -21.95 4.80
C LEU A 286 11.52 -21.90 6.06
N LEU A 287 10.36 -22.57 6.04
CA LEU A 287 9.41 -22.55 7.14
C LEU A 287 9.79 -23.56 8.25
N PRO A 288 9.59 -23.20 9.53
CA PRO A 288 9.55 -24.18 10.60
C PRO A 288 8.34 -25.11 10.40
N GLN A 289 8.28 -26.23 11.13
CA GLN A 289 7.15 -27.19 11.06
C GLN A 289 5.88 -26.63 11.77
N THR A 290 5.41 -25.48 11.32
CA THR A 290 4.18 -24.80 11.77
C THR A 290 2.96 -25.32 11.01
N ASP A 291 1.77 -24.88 11.39
CA ASP A 291 0.54 -25.17 10.64
C ASP A 291 0.61 -24.69 9.18
N ALA A 292 1.30 -23.57 8.94
CA ALA A 292 1.53 -23.07 7.58
C ALA A 292 2.39 -24.04 6.76
N PHE A 293 3.44 -24.62 7.35
CA PHE A 293 4.21 -25.68 6.70
C PHE A 293 3.32 -26.87 6.32
N HIS A 294 2.48 -27.34 7.24
CA HIS A 294 1.56 -28.44 6.96
C HIS A 294 0.53 -28.09 5.88
N LEU A 295 -0.02 -26.87 5.91
CA LEU A 295 -0.96 -26.36 4.91
C LEU A 295 -0.35 -26.38 3.51
N LEU A 296 0.85 -25.80 3.36
CA LEU A 296 1.54 -25.75 2.07
C LEU A 296 1.97 -27.14 1.61
N LYS A 297 2.49 -27.99 2.51
CA LYS A 297 2.86 -29.36 2.21
C LYS A 297 1.67 -30.16 1.67
N ASN A 298 0.52 -30.09 2.33
CA ASN A 298 -0.69 -30.79 1.91
C ASN A 298 -1.17 -30.30 0.53
N ARG A 299 -1.09 -28.99 0.25
CA ARG A 299 -1.39 -28.44 -1.08
C ARG A 299 -0.45 -28.97 -2.15
N LEU A 300 0.85 -28.96 -1.88
CA LEU A 300 1.88 -29.42 -2.83
C LEU A 300 1.83 -30.94 -3.06
N GLN A 301 1.31 -31.73 -2.12
CA GLN A 301 1.04 -33.15 -2.34
C GLN A 301 -0.05 -33.41 -3.38
N CYS A 302 -0.97 -32.46 -3.60
CA CYS A 302 -2.01 -32.55 -4.63
C CYS A 302 -1.51 -32.18 -6.03
N VAL A 303 -0.28 -31.67 -6.14
CA VAL A 303 0.31 -31.13 -7.38
C VAL A 303 1.09 -32.21 -8.13
N PRO A 304 1.12 -32.21 -9.48
CA PRO A 304 1.96 -33.13 -10.24
C PRO A 304 3.43 -33.04 -9.83
N LYS A 305 4.16 -34.15 -9.93
CA LYS A 305 5.62 -34.14 -9.72
C LYS A 305 6.29 -33.43 -10.90
N TYR A 306 6.64 -32.17 -10.70
CA TYR A 306 7.41 -31.35 -11.65
C TYR A 306 8.92 -31.61 -11.58
N TRP A 307 9.39 -32.30 -10.53
CA TRP A 307 10.80 -32.63 -10.35
C TRP A 307 11.30 -33.59 -11.46
N GLY A 308 12.42 -33.24 -12.11
CA GLY A 308 13.03 -34.06 -13.15
C GLY A 308 12.39 -33.94 -14.55
N GLN A 309 11.45 -33.01 -14.76
CA GLN A 309 10.95 -32.69 -16.09
C GLN A 309 11.95 -31.80 -16.84
N THR A 310 12.05 -31.95 -18.17
CA THR A 310 12.89 -31.07 -18.98
C THR A 310 12.34 -29.64 -18.94
N PRO A 311 13.22 -28.62 -18.88
CA PRO A 311 12.80 -27.22 -18.92
C PRO A 311 12.05 -26.97 -20.22
N ILE A 312 10.81 -26.48 -20.10
CA ILE A 312 9.94 -26.21 -21.24
C ILE A 312 10.17 -24.77 -21.72
N ASN A 313 9.94 -24.53 -23.01
CA ASN A 313 10.15 -23.24 -23.68
C ASN A 313 9.45 -22.08 -22.95
N GLU A 314 10.23 -21.09 -22.47
CA GLU A 314 9.79 -19.98 -21.60
C GLU A 314 9.00 -18.88 -22.35
N SER A 315 9.01 -18.93 -23.68
CA SER A 315 8.44 -17.94 -24.61
C SER A 315 6.94 -17.64 -24.45
N LYS A 316 6.18 -18.50 -23.74
CA LYS A 316 4.74 -18.31 -23.50
C LYS A 316 4.40 -17.71 -22.13
N SER A 317 5.39 -17.51 -21.26
CA SER A 317 5.14 -16.93 -19.94
C SER A 317 4.75 -15.45 -20.04
N LEU A 318 3.85 -15.00 -19.17
CA LEU A 318 3.46 -13.59 -19.06
C LEU A 318 4.67 -12.70 -18.75
N GLN A 319 5.65 -13.25 -18.02
CA GLN A 319 6.89 -12.58 -17.67
C GLN A 319 7.68 -12.16 -18.92
N HIS A 320 7.82 -13.05 -19.90
CA HIS A 320 8.55 -12.78 -21.15
C HIS A 320 7.82 -11.79 -22.06
N GLN A 321 6.50 -11.65 -21.92
CA GLN A 321 5.68 -10.72 -22.72
C GLN A 321 5.62 -9.32 -22.12
N SER A 322 6.09 -9.12 -20.88
CA SER A 322 5.90 -7.89 -20.12
C SER A 322 6.91 -6.77 -20.40
N ASN A 323 7.93 -7.00 -21.25
CA ASN A 323 9.03 -6.06 -21.52
C ASN A 323 9.69 -5.49 -20.23
N ILE A 324 9.60 -6.21 -19.11
CA ILE A 324 10.23 -5.83 -17.85
C ILE A 324 11.59 -6.50 -17.76
N ASP A 325 12.61 -5.71 -17.46
CA ASP A 325 13.93 -6.21 -17.12
C ASP A 325 13.95 -6.68 -15.65
N PHE A 326 13.75 -7.98 -15.46
CA PHE A 326 13.76 -8.61 -14.14
C PHE A 326 15.18 -8.75 -13.56
N GLU A 327 16.23 -8.68 -14.38
CA GLU A 327 17.62 -8.73 -13.91
C GLU A 327 17.96 -7.47 -13.12
N ILE A 328 17.60 -6.30 -13.65
CA ILE A 328 17.75 -5.01 -12.94
C ILE A 328 16.98 -5.01 -11.62
N LEU A 329 15.76 -5.56 -11.60
CA LEU A 329 14.96 -5.68 -10.39
C LEU A 329 15.60 -6.62 -9.36
N LEU A 330 16.22 -7.71 -9.82
CA LEU A 330 16.93 -8.64 -8.96
C LEU A 330 18.18 -8.00 -8.34
N GLU A 331 18.94 -7.23 -9.12
CA GLU A 331 20.10 -6.47 -8.63
C GLU A 331 19.70 -5.42 -7.59
N HIS A 332 18.62 -4.67 -7.87
CA HIS A 332 18.06 -3.70 -6.92
C HIS A 332 17.67 -4.39 -5.61
N PHE A 333 16.98 -5.54 -5.69
CA PHE A 333 16.61 -6.33 -4.52
C PHE A 333 17.84 -6.73 -3.69
N LYS A 334 18.88 -7.27 -4.33
CA LYS A 334 20.14 -7.63 -3.66
C LYS A 334 20.79 -6.41 -2.99
N LYS A 335 20.79 -5.25 -3.64
CA LYS A 335 21.35 -4.00 -3.09
C LYS A 335 20.59 -3.56 -1.84
N VAL A 336 19.25 -3.51 -1.90
CA VAL A 336 18.40 -3.10 -0.78
C VAL A 336 18.55 -4.05 0.41
N GLN A 337 18.53 -5.37 0.16
CA GLN A 337 18.71 -6.36 1.23
C GLN A 337 20.09 -6.29 1.89
N LYS A 338 21.17 -6.04 1.12
CA LYS A 338 22.51 -5.79 1.67
C LYS A 338 22.56 -4.53 2.53
N ALA A 339 21.91 -3.45 2.11
CA ALA A 339 21.83 -2.21 2.88
C ALA A 339 21.10 -2.44 4.22
N GLN A 340 19.96 -3.14 4.20
CA GLN A 340 19.20 -3.49 5.41
C GLN A 340 19.98 -4.39 6.36
N ARG A 341 20.71 -5.37 5.84
CA ARG A 341 21.61 -6.22 6.63
C ARG A 341 22.68 -5.37 7.33
N THR A 342 23.28 -4.42 6.62
CA THR A 342 24.29 -3.52 7.18
C THR A 342 23.71 -2.64 8.29
N LEU A 343 22.52 -2.06 8.08
CA LEU A 343 21.81 -1.26 9.08
C LEU A 343 21.49 -2.08 10.35
N ARG A 344 21.04 -3.32 10.20
CA ARG A 344 20.77 -4.21 11.36
C ARG A 344 22.06 -4.55 12.12
N ILE A 345 23.16 -4.80 11.42
CA ILE A 345 24.46 -5.06 12.05
C ILE A 345 24.92 -3.83 12.84
N GLN A 346 24.78 -2.63 12.28
CA GLN A 346 25.09 -1.37 12.98
C GLN A 346 24.21 -1.18 14.22
N GLN A 347 22.90 -1.40 14.11
CA GLN A 347 21.99 -1.33 15.27
C GLN A 347 22.37 -2.32 16.38
N ARG A 348 22.73 -3.55 16.03
CA ARG A 348 23.20 -4.55 17.01
C ARG A 348 24.51 -4.12 17.67
N ARG A 349 25.45 -3.54 16.90
CA ARG A 349 26.71 -3.01 17.46
C ARG A 349 26.45 -1.89 18.46
N ASN A 350 25.55 -0.97 18.15
CA ASN A 350 25.21 0.14 19.04
C ASN A 350 24.50 -0.31 20.33
N ILE A 351 23.85 -1.47 20.34
CA ILE A 351 23.22 -2.05 21.54
C ILE A 351 24.25 -2.75 22.43
N ILE A 352 25.28 -3.36 21.83
CA ILE A 352 26.30 -4.15 22.55
C ILE A 352 27.43 -3.25 23.09
N LEU A 353 27.69 -2.12 22.44
CA LEU A 353 28.60 -1.08 22.89
C LEU A 353 27.81 0.22 23.05
N PRO A 354 27.05 0.41 24.15
CA PRO A 354 26.63 1.76 24.50
C PRO A 354 27.90 2.58 24.67
N GLU A 355 28.05 3.66 23.92
CA GLU A 355 29.18 4.58 24.11
C GLU A 355 29.21 4.96 25.60
N ASP A 356 30.32 4.62 26.27
CA ASP A 356 30.64 5.13 27.60
C ASP A 356 30.61 6.66 27.52
N THR A 357 29.50 7.26 27.94
CA THR A 357 29.35 8.70 28.16
C THR A 357 28.64 8.97 29.47
#